data_AF-A0A417Y8P1-F1
#
_entry.id   AF-A0A417Y8P1-F1
#
_cell.length_a   1.000
_cell.length_b   1.000
_cell.length_c   1.000
_cell.angle_alpha   90.00
_cell.angle_beta   90.00
_cell.angle_gamma   90.00
#
_symmetry.space_group_name_H-M   'P 1'
#
loop_
_entity.id
_entity.type
_entity.pdbx_description
1 polymer ?
#
loop_
_entity_poly.entity_id
_entity_poly.type
_entity_poly.pdbx_seq_one_letter_code
_entity_poly.pdbx_strand_id
1 'polypeptide(L)'
;MAAQVEDRFDNLSQDFYNLSDLISTARTTVESGCGDFAADMQAYTATFESGWTQTFDIGSESAGLIAGNTNQLQVDLEAVDRDASHTTPITL
;
A
#
# COMPACT_ATOMS: atom_id res chain seq x y z
N MET A 1 8.17 -5.54 16.73
CA MET A 1 8.53 -6.05 15.39
C MET A 1 7.34 -6.07 14.45
N ALA A 2 6.18 -6.65 14.83
CA ALA A 2 4.96 -6.62 14.02
C ALA A 2 4.46 -5.19 13.73
N ALA A 3 4.30 -4.35 14.77
CA ALA A 3 3.90 -2.94 14.61
C ALA A 3 4.83 -2.12 13.68
N GLN A 4 6.14 -2.38 13.68
CA GLN A 4 7.07 -1.69 12.76
C GLN A 4 6.94 -2.17 11.31
N VAL A 5 6.46 -3.39 11.08
CA VAL A 5 6.19 -3.93 9.75
C VAL A 5 4.87 -3.36 9.24
N GLU A 6 3.85 -3.31 10.10
CA GLU A 6 2.57 -2.63 9.84
C GLU A 6 2.78 -1.17 9.44
N ASP A 7 3.42 -0.37 10.28
CA ASP A 7 3.68 1.05 10.00
C ASP A 7 4.38 1.24 8.65
N ARG A 8 5.32 0.33 8.30
CA ARG A 8 6.03 0.40 7.03
C ARG A 8 5.13 0.11 5.83
N PHE A 9 4.23 -0.87 5.93
CA PHE A 9 3.34 -1.23 4.84
C PHE A 9 2.15 -0.28 4.71
N ASP A 10 1.68 0.31 5.81
CA ASP A 10 0.69 1.39 5.79
C ASP A 10 1.25 2.64 5.12
N ASN A 11 2.47 3.06 5.51
CA ASN A 11 3.15 4.18 4.86
C ASN A 11 3.38 3.89 3.37
N LEU A 12 3.82 2.67 3.02
CA LEU A 12 4.02 2.28 1.63
C LEU A 12 2.72 2.27 0.82
N SER A 13 1.62 1.84 1.42
CA SER A 13 0.28 1.86 0.81
C SER A 13 -0.13 3.30 0.48
N GLN A 14 0.09 4.22 1.42
CA GLN A 14 -0.21 5.63 1.26
C GLN A 14 0.71 6.30 0.23
N ASP A 15 1.99 5.96 0.20
CA ASP A 15 2.95 6.46 -0.79
C ASP A 15 2.53 6.05 -2.21
N PHE A 16 2.14 4.79 -2.41
CA PHE A 16 1.65 4.33 -3.71
C PHE A 16 0.35 5.02 -4.12
N TYR A 17 -0.60 5.19 -3.20
CA TYR A 17 -1.83 5.94 -3.47
C TYR A 17 -1.54 7.37 -3.93
N ASN A 18 -0.67 8.08 -3.21
CA ASN A 18 -0.26 9.45 -3.55
C ASN A 18 0.47 9.51 -4.90
N LEU A 19 1.29 8.51 -5.23
CA LEU A 19 1.98 8.42 -6.53
C LEU A 19 1.01 8.20 -7.69
N SER A 20 -0.07 7.43 -7.46
CA SER A 20 -1.16 7.23 -8.43
C SER A 20 -1.83 8.56 -8.81
N ASP A 21 -2.03 9.45 -7.84
CA ASP A 21 -2.57 10.80 -8.10
C ASP A 21 -1.57 11.72 -8.82
N LEU A 22 -0.27 11.57 -8.55
CA LEU A 22 0.78 12.44 -9.10
C LEU A 22 1.14 12.13 -10.55
N ILE A 23 0.90 10.91 -11.03
CA ILE A 23 1.32 10.46 -12.37
C ILE A 23 0.68 11.28 -13.49
N SER A 24 -0.56 11.75 -13.30
CA SER A 24 -1.26 12.61 -14.27
C SER A 24 -0.63 14.00 -14.37
N THR A 25 -0.17 14.53 -13.23
CA THR A 25 0.58 15.79 -13.19
C THR A 25 1.94 15.64 -13.88
N ALA A 26 2.63 14.52 -13.65
CA ALA A 26 3.89 14.21 -14.32
C ALA A 26 3.71 14.10 -15.84
N ARG A 27 2.64 13.43 -16.31
CA ARG A 27 2.26 13.35 -17.73
C ARG A 27 2.14 14.73 -18.36
N THR A 28 1.33 15.59 -17.75
CA THR A 28 1.09 16.96 -18.23
C THR A 28 2.37 17.79 -18.26
N THR A 29 3.24 17.61 -17.26
CA THR A 29 4.54 18.29 -17.19
C THR A 29 5.45 17.86 -18.33
N VAL A 30 5.50 16.55 -18.65
CA VAL A 30 6.29 16.03 -19.78
C VAL A 30 5.74 16.55 -21.10
N GLU A 31 4.42 16.44 -21.33
CA GLU A 31 3.77 16.90 -22.55
C GLU A 31 4.02 18.39 -22.80
N SER A 32 3.89 19.23 -21.77
CA SER A 32 4.15 20.66 -21.88
C SER A 32 5.63 21.01 -22.07
N GLY A 33 6.54 20.23 -21.48
CA GLY A 33 7.99 20.41 -21.62
C GLY A 33 8.54 20.03 -23.00
N CYS A 34 7.82 19.22 -23.77
CA CYS A 34 8.27 18.73 -25.08
C CYS A 34 8.15 19.75 -26.22
N GLY A 35 7.48 20.88 -26.03
CA GLY A 35 7.33 21.92 -27.05
C GLY A 35 6.74 21.36 -28.35
N ASP A 36 7.45 21.55 -29.47
CA ASP A 36 7.01 21.09 -30.80
C ASP A 36 6.86 19.55 -30.90
N PHE A 37 7.52 18.80 -30.01
CA PHE A 37 7.42 17.33 -29.95
C PHE A 37 6.25 16.83 -29.08
N ALA A 38 5.43 17.72 -28.51
CA ALA A 38 4.34 17.33 -27.62
C ALA A 38 3.34 16.38 -28.31
N ALA A 39 3.07 16.58 -29.59
CA ALA A 39 2.16 15.72 -30.37
C ALA A 39 2.68 14.28 -30.48
N ASP A 40 3.98 14.10 -30.68
CA ASP A 40 4.60 12.77 -30.75
C ASP A 40 4.60 12.08 -29.37
N MET A 41 4.78 12.85 -28.29
CA MET A 41 4.71 12.29 -26.93
C MET A 41 3.30 11.89 -26.50
N GLN A 42 2.26 12.62 -26.93
CA GLN A 42 0.86 12.29 -26.63
C GLN A 42 0.47 10.88 -27.10
N ALA A 43 1.17 10.32 -28.09
CA ALA A 43 0.97 8.95 -28.55
C ALA A 43 1.37 7.88 -27.51
N TYR A 44 2.22 8.22 -26.52
CA TYR A 44 2.80 7.28 -25.56
C TYR A 44 2.45 7.60 -24.11
N THR A 45 2.25 8.88 -23.78
CA THR A 45 2.06 9.35 -22.41
C THR A 45 0.79 8.84 -21.74
N ALA A 46 -0.29 8.63 -22.49
CA ALA A 46 -1.52 8.04 -21.95
C ALA A 46 -1.33 6.57 -21.52
N THR A 47 -0.60 5.78 -22.32
CA THR A 47 -0.27 4.38 -21.98
C THR A 47 0.68 4.32 -20.79
N PHE A 48 1.64 5.24 -20.72
CA PHE A 48 2.52 5.38 -19.56
C PHE A 48 1.75 5.70 -18.29
N GLU A 49 0.87 6.72 -18.33
CA GLU A 49 0.01 7.11 -17.21
C GLU A 49 -0.82 5.90 -16.72
N SER A 50 -1.59 5.29 -17.62
CA SER A 50 -2.45 4.15 -17.30
C SER A 50 -1.68 2.98 -16.69
N GLY A 51 -0.53 2.60 -17.28
CA GLY A 51 0.28 1.49 -16.76
C GLY A 51 0.86 1.76 -15.37
N TRP A 52 1.28 2.99 -15.10
CA TRP A 52 1.81 3.36 -13.79
C TRP A 52 0.74 3.57 -12.73
N THR A 53 -0.41 4.17 -13.08
CA THR A 53 -1.60 4.20 -12.21
C THR A 53 -1.96 2.79 -11.76
N GLN A 54 -2.09 1.85 -12.70
CA GLN A 54 -2.41 0.46 -12.36
C GLN A 54 -1.33 -0.19 -11.47
N THR A 55 -0.06 0.09 -11.73
CA THR A 55 1.05 -0.44 -10.92
C THR A 55 0.99 0.08 -9.48
N PHE A 56 0.71 1.38 -9.30
CA PHE A 56 0.61 1.99 -7.98
C PHE A 56 -0.64 1.54 -7.24
N ASP A 57 -1.78 1.42 -7.91
CA ASP A 57 -3.01 0.92 -7.30
C ASP A 57 -2.82 -0.51 -6.76
N ILE A 58 -2.22 -1.41 -7.56
CA ILE A 58 -1.89 -2.78 -7.13
C ILE A 58 -0.91 -2.76 -5.95
N GLY A 59 0.10 -1.88 -5.99
CA GLY A 59 1.07 -1.72 -4.92
C GLY A 59 0.43 -1.27 -3.61
N SER A 60 -0.48 -0.29 -3.69
CA SER A 60 -1.24 0.23 -2.55
C SER A 60 -2.14 -0.84 -1.93
N GLU A 61 -2.93 -1.53 -2.76
CA GLU A 61 -3.80 -2.63 -2.30
C GLU A 61 -2.99 -3.75 -1.63
N SER A 62 -1.90 -4.18 -2.27
CA SER A 62 -1.05 -5.26 -1.76
C SER A 62 -0.39 -4.88 -0.43
N ALA A 63 0.11 -3.64 -0.31
CA ALA A 63 0.72 -3.15 0.92
C ALA A 63 -0.32 -3.06 2.05
N GLY A 64 -1.53 -2.53 1.77
CA GLY A 64 -2.62 -2.49 2.74
C GLY A 64 -3.05 -3.88 3.22
N LEU A 65 -3.13 -4.87 2.33
CA LEU A 65 -3.40 -6.26 2.70
C LEU A 65 -2.32 -6.85 3.61
N ILE A 66 -1.04 -6.54 3.36
CA ILE A 66 0.06 -7.02 4.20
C ILE A 66 0.00 -6.37 5.60
N ALA A 67 -0.27 -5.07 5.68
CA ALA A 67 -0.44 -4.38 6.96
C ALA A 67 -1.62 -4.99 7.76
N GLY A 68 -2.78 -5.14 7.12
CA GLY A 68 -3.97 -5.75 7.74
C GLY A 68 -3.76 -7.20 8.21
N ASN A 69 -3.06 -8.02 7.43
CA ASN A 69 -2.76 -9.41 7.80
C ASN A 69 -1.68 -9.53 8.88
N THR A 70 -0.75 -8.57 8.95
CA THR A 70 0.26 -8.53 10.03
C THR A 70 -0.41 -8.36 11.40
N ASN A 71 -1.51 -7.61 11.47
CA ASN A 71 -2.36 -7.50 12.65
C ASN A 71 -3.05 -8.83 13.05
N GLN A 72 -3.45 -9.67 12.08
CA GLN A 72 -4.09 -10.96 12.39
C GLN A 72 -3.12 -12.03 12.89
N LEU A 73 -1.85 -11.96 12.47
CA LEU A 73 -0.81 -12.89 12.91
C LEU A 73 -0.20 -12.51 14.26
N GLN A 74 -0.45 -11.29 14.75
CA GLN A 74 -0.17 -10.93 16.13
C GLN A 74 -1.23 -11.59 17.02
N VAL A 75 -1.09 -12.89 17.25
CA VAL A 75 -1.78 -13.58 18.33
C VAL A 75 -1.48 -12.80 19.60
N ASP A 76 -2.51 -12.20 20.19
CA ASP A 76 -2.41 -11.58 21.50
C ASP A 76 -2.16 -12.71 22.52
N LEU A 77 -0.87 -13.01 22.73
CA LEU A 77 -0.43 -14.05 23.65
C LEU A 77 -0.91 -13.75 25.08
N GLU A 78 -1.17 -12.48 25.44
CA GLU A 78 -1.74 -12.12 26.74
C GLU A 78 -3.23 -12.46 26.82
N ALA A 79 -3.98 -12.38 25.71
CA ALA A 79 -5.35 -12.88 25.64
C ALA A 79 -5.39 -14.41 25.67
N VAL A 80 -4.49 -15.08 24.94
CA VAL A 80 -4.35 -16.54 24.96
C VAL A 80 -3.95 -17.05 26.35
N ASP A 81 -3.01 -16.40 27.03
CA ASP A 81 -2.62 -16.75 28.40
C ASP A 81 -3.74 -16.50 29.41
N ARG A 82 -4.55 -15.43 29.24
CA ARG A 82 -5.74 -15.18 30.07
C ARG A 82 -6.78 -16.29 29.93
N ASP A 83 -7.12 -16.68 28.70
CA ASP A 83 -8.10 -17.73 28.44
C ASP A 83 -7.60 -19.11 28.90
N ALA A 84 -6.30 -19.39 28.77
CA ALA A 84 -5.67 -20.58 29.33
C ALA A 84 -5.70 -20.59 30.87
N SER A 85 -5.52 -19.42 31.52
CA SER A 85 -5.56 -19.31 32.98
C SER A 85 -6.96 -19.51 33.57
N HIS A 86 -8.02 -19.17 32.84
CA HIS A 86 -9.42 -19.34 33.29
C HIS A 86 -9.97 -20.76 33.08
N THR A 87 -9.31 -21.60 32.29
CA THR A 87 -9.79 -22.95 31.97
C THR A 87 -9.23 -24.05 32.89
N THR A 88 -8.44 -23.71 33.91
CA THR A 88 -7.97 -24.68 34.91
C THR A 88 -8.93 -24.68 36.12
N PRO A 89 -9.82 -25.68 36.28
CA PRO A 89 -10.60 -25.79 37.49
C PRO A 89 -9.67 -26.26 38.61
N ILE A 90 -9.55 -25.46 39.67
CA ILE A 90 -8.99 -25.95 40.93
C ILE A 90 -10.09 -26.82 41.56
N THR A 91 -10.04 -28.13 41.33
CA THR A 91 -10.74 -29.10 42.17
C THR A 91 -9.96 -29.24 43.47
N LEU A 92 -10.43 -28.59 44.54
CA LEU A 92 -10.11 -28.95 45.92
C LEU A 92 -11.08 -30.03 46.40
#